data_AF-A0A3D4PD01-F1
#
_entry.id   AF-A0A3D4PD01-F1
#
_cell.length_a   1.000
_cell.length_b   1.000
_cell.length_c   1.000
_cell.angle_alpha   90.00
_cell.angle_beta   90.00
_cell.angle_gamma   90.00
#
_symmetry.space_group_name_H-M   'P 1'
#
loop_
_entity.id
_entity.type
_entity.pdbx_description
1 polymer ?
#
loop_
_entity_poly.entity_id
_entity_poly.type
_entity_poly.pdbx_seq_one_letter_code
_entity_poly.pdbx_strand_id
1 'polypeptide(L)'
;TEKRHYDLHENRPEDAGYRKFLSRLFTPMNEQLNPSSRGLDFGCGPGPTLSLMFAEAGHSMEIYDPFYAPDQSVLNRRYDFITVSEAVEHFHEPQRELSLLWSLLKPQGWL
;
A
#
# COMPACT_ATOMS: atom_id res chain seq x y z
N THR A 1 17.30 7.32 -15.42
CA THR A 1 16.78 7.85 -14.14
C THR A 1 15.47 7.16 -13.87
N GLU A 2 15.38 6.51 -12.72
CA GLU A 2 14.22 5.74 -12.23
C GLU A 2 12.89 6.48 -12.40
N LYS A 3 12.90 7.81 -12.17
CA LYS A 3 11.79 8.75 -12.44
C LYS A 3 11.15 8.66 -13.84
N ARG A 4 11.91 8.27 -14.87
CA ARG A 4 11.46 8.29 -16.27
C ARG A 4 10.70 7.02 -16.68
N HIS A 5 10.78 5.95 -15.90
CA HIS A 5 9.90 4.78 -16.05
C HIS A 5 8.57 4.99 -15.30
N TYR A 6 8.58 5.73 -14.19
CA TYR A 6 7.37 6.11 -13.46
C TYR A 6 6.41 6.98 -14.27
N ASP A 7 6.91 7.94 -15.06
CA ASP A 7 6.06 8.83 -15.87
C ASP A 7 5.37 8.11 -17.06
N LEU A 8 5.71 6.85 -17.36
CA LEU A 8 5.12 6.07 -18.45
C LEU A 8 3.97 5.16 -18.00
N HIS A 9 3.85 4.92 -16.69
CA HIS A 9 2.72 4.20 -16.15
C HIS A 9 1.64 5.19 -15.76
N GLU A 10 0.56 5.20 -16.53
CA GLU A 10 -0.71 5.79 -16.12
C GLU A 10 -1.23 4.98 -14.90
N ASN A 11 -0.67 5.22 -13.71
CA ASN A 11 -1.12 4.68 -12.41
C ASN A 11 -2.47 5.31 -12.00
N ARG A 12 -3.41 5.30 -12.94
CA ARG A 12 -4.72 5.90 -12.82
C ARG A 12 -5.65 4.87 -12.21
N PRO A 13 -6.40 5.22 -11.16
CA PRO A 13 -7.41 4.33 -10.57
C PRO A 13 -8.49 3.90 -11.56
N GLU A 14 -8.66 4.63 -12.65
CA GLU A 14 -9.61 4.31 -13.72
C GLU A 14 -9.05 3.32 -14.76
N ASP A 15 -7.74 3.04 -14.76
CA ASP A 15 -7.13 2.09 -15.69
C ASP A 15 -7.46 0.65 -15.27
N ALA A 16 -8.29 -0.02 -16.07
CA ALA A 16 -8.72 -1.40 -15.82
C ALA A 16 -7.56 -2.41 -15.89
N GLY A 17 -6.54 -2.16 -16.73
CA GLY A 17 -5.34 -2.97 -16.81
C GLY A 17 -4.49 -2.85 -15.55
N TYR A 18 -4.33 -1.64 -15.03
CA TYR A 18 -3.60 -1.39 -13.78
C TYR A 18 -4.33 -1.99 -12.58
N ARG A 19 -5.64 -1.79 -12.46
CA ARG A 19 -6.45 -2.45 -11.42
C ARG A 19 -6.35 -3.97 -11.50
N LYS A 20 -6.36 -4.56 -12.70
CA LYS A 20 -6.19 -6.00 -12.90
C LYS A 20 -4.81 -6.49 -12.46
N PHE A 21 -3.76 -5.70 -12.66
CA PHE A 21 -2.43 -6.00 -12.14
C PHE A 21 -2.45 -6.01 -10.59
N LEU A 22 -2.98 -4.95 -9.98
CA LEU A 22 -3.11 -4.83 -8.52
C LEU A 22 -4.03 -5.89 -7.91
N SER A 23 -5.04 -6.38 -8.63
CA SER A 23 -5.92 -7.48 -8.19
C SER A 23 -5.15 -8.74 -7.81
N ARG A 24 -3.95 -8.97 -8.37
CA ARG A 24 -3.11 -10.11 -8.00
C ARG A 24 -2.65 -10.08 -6.54
N LEU A 25 -2.52 -8.88 -5.97
CA LEU A 25 -2.23 -8.67 -4.55
C LEU A 25 -3.53 -8.45 -3.77
N PHE A 26 -4.41 -7.59 -4.27
CA PHE A 26 -5.66 -7.23 -3.59
C PHE A 26 -6.54 -8.44 -3.28
N THR A 27 -6.81 -9.31 -4.26
CA THR A 27 -7.76 -10.42 -4.10
C THR A 27 -7.38 -11.37 -2.95
N PRO A 28 -6.18 -12.00 -2.95
CA PRO A 28 -5.82 -12.91 -1.87
C PRO A 28 -5.72 -12.22 -0.51
N MET A 29 -5.26 -10.97 -0.46
CA MET A 29 -5.20 -10.21 0.79
C MET A 29 -6.62 -9.97 1.34
N ASN A 30 -7.53 -9.44 0.51
CA ASN A 30 -8.90 -9.11 0.89
C ASN A 30 -9.69 -10.33 1.40
N GLU A 31 -9.40 -11.53 0.90
CA GLU A 31 -9.99 -12.79 1.39
C GLU A 31 -9.56 -13.15 2.82
N GLN A 32 -8.41 -12.66 3.30
CA GLN A 32 -7.92 -12.89 4.65
C GLN A 32 -8.37 -11.83 5.66
N LEU A 33 -8.90 -10.70 5.20
CA LEU A 33 -9.25 -9.58 6.05
C LEU A 33 -10.63 -9.76 6.69
N ASN A 34 -10.74 -9.31 7.94
CA ASN A 34 -12.04 -9.12 8.55
C ASN A 34 -12.75 -7.93 7.88
N PRO A 35 -14.10 -7.93 7.82
CA PRO A 35 -14.82 -6.76 7.36
C PRO A 35 -14.40 -5.49 8.10
N SER A 36 -14.29 -4.37 7.38
CA SER A 36 -13.94 -3.07 7.95
C SER A 36 -12.56 -2.99 8.63
N SER A 37 -11.62 -3.87 8.26
CA SER A 37 -10.20 -3.75 8.65
C SER A 37 -9.57 -2.40 8.30
N ARG A 38 -8.59 -1.96 9.10
CA ARG A 38 -7.79 -0.77 8.86
C ARG A 38 -6.48 -1.13 8.16
N GLY A 39 -6.23 -0.54 7.00
CA GLY A 39 -5.04 -0.77 6.19
C GLY A 39 -4.13 0.45 6.04
N LEU A 40 -2.87 0.19 5.71
CA LEU A 40 -1.90 1.17 5.23
C LEU A 40 -1.35 0.72 3.88
N ASP A 41 -1.40 1.60 2.89
CA ASP A 41 -0.67 1.40 1.63
C ASP A 41 0.69 2.13 1.71
N PHE A 42 1.77 1.38 1.93
CA PHE A 42 3.10 1.91 2.15
C PHE A 42 3.91 1.91 0.83
N GLY A 43 4.39 3.09 0.47
CA GLY A 43 5.01 3.34 -0.83
C GLY A 43 3.99 3.41 -1.96
N CYS A 44 2.89 4.13 -1.72
CA CYS A 44 1.74 4.18 -2.62
C CYS A 44 1.97 4.97 -3.92
N GLY A 45 3.08 5.70 -4.03
CA GLY A 45 3.38 6.53 -5.19
C GLY A 45 2.36 7.67 -5.43
N PRO A 46 2.33 8.25 -6.64
CA PRO A 46 1.46 9.39 -6.98
C PRO A 46 -0.02 9.02 -7.19
N GLY A 47 -0.34 7.73 -7.38
CA GLY A 47 -1.66 7.23 -7.73
C GLY A 47 -2.03 5.99 -6.90
N PRO A 48 -2.50 6.16 -5.65
CA PRO A 48 -2.65 5.08 -4.66
C PRO A 48 -3.88 4.21 -4.94
N THR A 49 -3.92 3.59 -6.12
CA THR A 49 -5.06 2.84 -6.66
C THR A 49 -5.41 1.65 -5.78
N LEU A 50 -4.41 0.99 -5.19
CA LEU A 50 -4.62 -0.15 -4.31
C LEU A 50 -5.40 0.24 -3.05
N SER A 51 -5.04 1.37 -2.42
CA SER A 51 -5.80 1.92 -1.28
C SER A 51 -7.28 2.18 -1.63
N LEU A 52 -7.56 2.67 -2.84
CA LEU A 52 -8.93 2.91 -3.30
C LEU A 52 -9.70 1.60 -3.49
N MET A 53 -9.05 0.57 -4.03
CA MET A 53 -9.67 -0.76 -4.19
C MET A 53 -10.07 -1.36 -2.83
N PHE A 54 -9.21 -1.25 -1.81
CA PHE A 54 -9.56 -1.70 -0.45
C PHE A 54 -10.65 -0.82 0.20
N ALA A 55 -10.63 0.49 -0.04
CA ALA A 55 -11.69 1.38 0.45
C ALA A 55 -13.07 1.03 -0.14
N GLU A 56 -13.13 0.77 -1.45
CA GLU A 56 -14.34 0.29 -2.13
C GLU A 56 -14.84 -1.07 -1.60
N ALA A 57 -13.92 -1.93 -1.16
CA ALA A 57 -14.23 -3.20 -0.50
C ALA A 57 -14.71 -3.05 0.96
N GLY A 58 -14.76 -1.82 1.48
CA GLY A 58 -15.29 -1.51 2.82
C GLY A 58 -14.23 -1.40 3.91
N HIS A 59 -12.94 -1.32 3.56
CA HIS A 59 -11.84 -1.12 4.50
C HIS A 59 -11.52 0.38 4.70
N SER A 60 -10.93 0.71 5.84
CA SER A 60 -10.41 2.06 6.08
C SER A 60 -8.93 2.10 5.70
N MET A 61 -8.54 3.00 4.79
CA MET A 61 -7.18 3.07 4.28
C MET A 61 -6.49 4.38 4.65
N GLU A 62 -5.22 4.28 5.00
CA GLU A 62 -4.25 5.37 5.04
C GLU A 62 -3.20 5.09 3.96
N ILE A 63 -2.51 6.13 3.48
CA ILE A 63 -1.46 6.02 2.47
C ILE A 63 -0.19 6.68 2.98
N TYR A 64 0.96 6.15 2.59
CA TYR A 64 2.25 6.75 2.91
C TYR A 64 3.22 6.59 1.75
N ASP A 65 3.90 7.68 1.40
CA ASP A 65 5.03 7.66 0.49
C ASP A 65 5.92 8.88 0.81
N PRO A 66 7.24 8.72 0.99
CA PRO A 66 8.13 9.84 1.36
C PRO A 66 8.10 11.03 0.39
N PHE A 67 7.73 10.81 -0.88
CA PHE A 67 7.71 11.82 -1.93
C PHE A 67 6.29 12.28 -2.27
N TYR A 68 5.32 11.35 -2.31
CA TYR A 68 3.97 11.62 -2.80
C TYR A 68 2.91 11.74 -1.70
N ALA A 69 3.11 11.12 -0.53
CA ALA A 69 2.21 11.17 0.61
C ALA A 69 2.99 11.16 1.95
N PRO A 70 3.72 12.26 2.27
CA PRO A 70 4.75 12.26 3.31
C PRO A 70 4.20 12.45 4.74
N ASP A 71 2.91 12.17 4.98
CA ASP A 71 2.34 12.32 6.31
C ASP A 71 2.84 11.21 7.24
N GLN A 72 3.84 11.53 8.05
CA GLN A 72 4.41 10.60 9.03
C GLN A 72 3.45 10.28 10.18
N SER A 73 2.34 11.00 10.35
CA SER A 73 1.37 10.73 11.42
C SER A 73 0.79 9.31 11.32
N VAL A 74 0.70 8.77 10.11
CA VAL A 74 0.22 7.41 9.83
C VAL A 74 1.15 6.34 10.41
N LEU A 75 2.45 6.64 10.52
CA LEU A 75 3.46 5.74 11.11
C LEU A 75 3.37 5.65 12.64
N ASN A 76 2.51 6.45 13.28
CA ASN A 76 2.24 6.37 14.72
C ASN A 76 1.00 5.52 15.05
N ARG A 77 0.44 4.83 14.05
CA ARG A 77 -0.79 4.04 14.19
C ARG A 77 -0.50 2.54 14.15
N ARG A 78 -1.57 1.75 14.24
CA ARG A 78 -1.54 0.29 14.13
C ARG A 78 -2.59 -0.19 13.13
N TYR A 79 -2.22 -1.17 12.32
CA TYR A 79 -3.00 -1.62 11.18
C TYR A 79 -3.33 -3.11 11.26
N ASP A 80 -4.50 -3.48 10.74
CA ASP A 80 -4.90 -4.87 10.56
C ASP A 80 -4.20 -5.48 9.34
N PHE A 81 -3.83 -4.64 8.36
CA PHE A 81 -3.01 -5.04 7.24
C PHE A 81 -2.19 -3.88 6.69
N ILE A 82 -1.08 -4.19 6.02
CA ILE A 82 -0.24 -3.24 5.31
C ILE A 82 0.05 -3.81 3.93
N THR A 83 0.05 -2.98 2.90
CA THR A 83 0.46 -3.37 1.54
C THR A 83 1.71 -2.62 1.12
N VAL A 84 2.55 -3.28 0.33
CA VAL A 84 3.74 -2.68 -0.30
C VAL A 84 3.75 -3.12 -1.77
N SER A 85 2.99 -2.43 -2.62
CA SER A 85 2.77 -2.90 -4.01
C SER A 85 3.87 -2.49 -4.99
N GLU A 86 4.50 -1.33 -4.80
CA GLU A 86 5.46 -0.77 -5.77
C GLU A 86 6.75 -0.21 -5.13
N ALA A 87 6.97 -0.46 -3.84
CA ALA A 87 8.10 0.15 -3.11
C ALA A 87 9.21 -0.82 -2.69
N VAL A 88 9.00 -2.14 -2.74
CA VAL A 88 10.01 -3.11 -2.27
C VAL A 88 11.32 -3.00 -3.06
N GLU A 89 11.25 -2.65 -4.35
CA GLU A 89 12.44 -2.48 -5.19
C GLU A 89 13.25 -1.21 -4.90
N HIS A 90 12.65 -0.23 -4.21
CA HIS A 90 13.29 1.02 -3.80
C HIS A 90 13.67 1.04 -2.32
N PHE A 91 13.52 -0.07 -1.60
CA PHE A 91 13.95 -0.18 -0.22
C PHE A 91 15.47 0.04 -0.14
N HIS A 92 15.86 1.22 0.35
CA HIS A 92 17.26 1.57 0.56
C HIS A 92 17.84 0.79 1.75
N GLU A 93 17.02 0.46 2.74
CA GLU A 93 17.38 -0.32 3.92
C GLU A 93 16.28 -1.35 4.24
N PRO A 94 16.16 -2.45 3.45
CA PRO A 94 15.02 -3.35 3.52
C PRO A 94 14.74 -3.91 4.92
N GLN A 95 15.80 -4.17 5.69
CA GLN A 95 15.65 -4.67 7.06
C GLN A 95 15.00 -3.63 7.97
N ARG A 96 15.37 -2.35 7.85
CA ARG A 96 14.83 -1.26 8.66
C ARG A 96 13.39 -0.98 8.28
N GLU A 97 13.09 -0.94 6.98
CA GLU A 97 11.76 -0.70 6.45
C GLU A 97 10.81 -1.84 6.85
N LEU A 98 11.21 -3.10 6.63
CA LEU A 98 10.40 -4.25 7.08
C LEU A 98 10.21 -4.24 8.60
N SER A 99 11.24 -3.94 9.39
CA SER A 99 11.11 -3.86 10.85
C SER A 99 10.12 -2.79 11.29
N LEU A 100 10.12 -1.64 10.61
CA LEU A 100 9.11 -0.60 10.82
C LEU A 100 7.72 -1.15 10.51
N LEU A 101 7.49 -1.71 9.31
CA LEU A 101 6.18 -2.22 8.90
C LEU A 101 5.64 -3.28 9.87
N TRP A 102 6.49 -4.24 10.27
CA TRP A 102 6.13 -5.23 11.28
C TRP A 102 5.74 -4.60 12.62
N SER A 103 6.41 -3.51 13.04
CA SER A 103 6.06 -2.81 14.26
C SER A 103 4.71 -2.08 14.19
N LEU A 104 4.23 -1.74 12.99
CA LEU A 104 2.96 -1.08 12.74
C LEU A 104 1.79 -2.06 12.64
N LEU A 105 2.05 -3.35 12.47
CA LEU A 105 1.01 -4.37 12.44
C LEU A 105 0.44 -4.64 13.84
N LYS A 106 -0.87 -4.84 13.91
CA LYS A 106 -1.53 -5.45 15.06
C LYS A 106 -1.17 -6.94 15.14
N PRO A 107 -1.35 -7.61 16.30
CA PRO A 107 -1.26 -9.05 16.37
C PRO A 107 -2.18 -9.72 15.33
N GLN A 108 -1.65 -10.69 14.59
CA GLN A 108 -2.33 -11.38 13.47
C GLN A 108 -2.62 -10.48 12.25
N GLY A 109 -1.98 -9.31 12.18
CA GLY A 109 -2.06 -8.46 11.00
C GLY A 109 -1.29 -9.02 9.81
N TRP A 110 -1.68 -8.60 8.61
CA TRP A 110 -1.11 -9.07 7.34
C TRP A 110 -0.17 -8.04 6.72
N LEU A 111 0.94 -8.50 6.13
CA LEU A 111 1.87 -7.71 5.32
C LEU A 111 2.01 -8.35 3.94
#